data_AF-A0A7C4GLE1-F1
#
_entry.id   AF-A0A7C4GLE1-F1
#
_cell.length_a   1.000
_cell.length_b   1.000
_cell.length_c   1.000
_cell.angle_alpha   90.00
_cell.angle_beta   90.00
_cell.angle_gamma   90.00
#
_symmetry.space_group_name_H-M   'P 1'
#
loop_
_entity.id
_entity.type
_entity.pdbx_description
1 polymer ?
#
loop_
_entity_poly.entity_id
_entity_poly.type
_entity_poly.pdbx_seq_one_letter_code
_entity_poly.pdbx_strand_id
1 'polypeptide(L)'
;MELLDEELRKISCPECVKCGWCCRQTVCYYGEWDYEKHQCKFLTEDNLCAKHDEIVAYEQQLGLNPGLFGSGCCVNFMNPYRLRIIKSRQGGCCKDNEANG
;
A
#
# COMPACT_ATOMS: atom_id res chain seq x y z
N MET A 1 -14.17 -21.55 15.55
CA MET A 1 -13.45 -21.34 14.27
C MET A 1 -14.25 -20.39 13.38
N GLU A 2 -15.57 -20.55 13.27
CA GLU A 2 -16.46 -19.68 12.48
C GLU A 2 -16.42 -18.18 12.84
N LEU A 3 -16.33 -17.82 14.13
CA LEU A 3 -16.23 -16.43 14.57
C LEU A 3 -14.97 -15.69 14.06
N LEU A 4 -13.85 -16.40 13.92
CA LEU A 4 -12.59 -15.80 13.48
C LEU A 4 -12.61 -15.50 11.98
N ASP A 5 -13.21 -16.41 11.20
CA ASP A 5 -13.40 -16.24 9.76
C ASP A 5 -14.36 -15.09 9.45
N GLU A 6 -15.40 -14.92 10.27
CA GLU A 6 -16.37 -13.84 10.15
C GLU A 6 -15.75 -12.46 10.44
N GLU A 7 -14.84 -12.38 11.42
CA GLU A 7 -14.08 -11.15 11.67
C GLU A 7 -13.05 -10.86 10.58
N LEU A 8 -12.32 -11.87 10.11
CA LEU A 8 -11.35 -11.70 9.02
C LEU A 8 -12.00 -11.22 7.73
N ARG A 9 -13.23 -11.67 7.42
CA ARG A 9 -14.02 -11.16 6.28
C ARG A 9 -14.40 -9.68 6.38
N LYS A 10 -14.43 -9.11 7.59
CA LYS A 10 -14.71 -7.68 7.81
C LYS A 10 -13.45 -6.81 7.64
N ILE A 11 -12.26 -7.42 7.65
CA ILE A 11 -11.00 -6.69 7.49
C ILE A 11 -10.78 -6.41 6.00
N SER A 12 -11.18 -5.22 5.58
CA SER A 12 -10.83 -4.70 4.25
C SER A 12 -9.39 -4.16 4.27
N CYS A 13 -8.56 -4.63 3.36
CA CYS A 13 -7.24 -4.07 3.12
C CYS A 13 -7.42 -2.59 2.71
N PRO A 14 -6.81 -1.63 3.43
CA PRO A 14 -6.91 -0.23 3.06
C PRO A 14 -6.38 0.02 1.65
N GLU A 15 -7.00 0.95 0.91
CA GLU A 15 -6.60 1.29 -0.45
C GLU A 15 -5.09 1.60 -0.54
N CYS A 16 -4.43 1.13 -1.60
CA CYS A 16 -3.03 1.44 -1.87
C CYS A 16 -2.84 2.96 -2.03
N VAL A 17 -2.00 3.57 -1.20
CA VAL A 17 -1.70 5.01 -1.31
C VAL A 17 -0.63 5.33 -2.37
N LYS A 18 -0.25 4.33 -3.19
CA LYS A 18 0.75 4.41 -4.25
C LYS A 18 2.07 5.09 -3.81
N CYS A 19 2.63 4.69 -2.67
CA CYS A 19 3.84 5.31 -2.11
C CYS A 19 5.17 4.67 -2.53
N GLY A 20 5.15 3.66 -3.40
CA GLY A 20 6.34 2.97 -3.91
C GLY A 20 7.10 2.13 -2.87
N TRP A 21 6.63 2.07 -1.61
CA TRP A 21 7.36 1.42 -0.52
C TRP A 21 7.66 -0.05 -0.81
N CYS A 22 6.67 -0.84 -1.25
CA CYS A 22 6.86 -2.27 -1.56
C CYS A 22 7.92 -2.49 -2.64
N CYS A 23 7.98 -1.62 -3.65
CA CYS A 23 8.97 -1.65 -4.72
C CYS A 23 10.41 -1.38 -4.23
N ARG A 24 10.60 -0.88 -3.01
CA ARG A 24 11.92 -0.65 -2.40
C ARG A 24 12.31 -1.69 -1.36
N GLN A 25 11.41 -2.59 -0.97
CA GLN A 25 11.68 -3.55 0.12
C GLN A 25 12.04 -4.94 -0.35
N THR A 26 11.33 -5.45 -1.34
CA THR A 26 11.43 -6.86 -1.70
C THR A 26 11.00 -7.10 -3.14
N VAL A 27 11.41 -8.24 -3.66
CA VAL A 27 10.98 -8.74 -4.96
C VAL A 27 9.48 -8.98 -4.94
N CYS A 28 8.79 -8.44 -5.94
CA CYS A 28 7.36 -8.62 -6.14
C CYS A 28 7.12 -9.71 -7.19
N TYR A 29 6.12 -10.58 -6.97
CA TYR A 29 5.74 -11.63 -7.92
C TYR A 29 5.44 -11.10 -9.34
N TYR A 30 4.95 -9.86 -9.43
CA TYR A 30 4.54 -9.22 -10.70
C TYR A 30 5.62 -8.34 -11.34
N GLY A 31 6.76 -8.17 -10.66
CA GLY A 31 7.81 -7.25 -11.04
C GLY A 31 9.15 -7.93 -11.25
N GLU A 32 10.17 -7.12 -11.50
CA GLU A 32 11.55 -7.55 -11.62
C GLU A 32 12.42 -6.69 -10.71
N TRP A 33 13.39 -7.31 -10.04
CA TRP A 33 14.27 -6.64 -9.11
C TRP A 33 15.55 -6.17 -9.80
N ASP A 34 15.87 -4.89 -9.63
CA ASP A 34 17.16 -4.32 -9.98
C ASP A 34 18.10 -4.49 -8.78
N TYR A 35 19.07 -5.40 -8.90
CA TYR A 35 20.04 -5.68 -7.85
C TYR A 35 21.08 -4.57 -7.69
N GLU A 36 21.36 -3.79 -8.74
CA GLU A 36 22.31 -2.68 -8.66
C GLU A 36 21.69 -1.49 -7.92
N LYS A 37 20.42 -1.19 -8.24
CA LYS A 37 19.68 -0.07 -7.61
C LYS A 37 18.95 -0.46 -6.32
N HIS A 38 18.94 -1.74 -5.97
CA HIS A 38 18.21 -2.30 -4.83
C HIS A 38 16.72 -1.88 -4.81
N GLN A 39 16.05 -1.94 -5.96
CA GLN A 39 14.62 -1.60 -6.10
C GLN A 39 13.97 -2.32 -7.27
N CYS A 40 12.64 -2.32 -7.34
CA CYS A 40 11.90 -2.83 -8.50
C CYS A 40 12.22 -2.00 -9.76
N LYS A 41 12.44 -2.66 -10.90
CA LYS A 41 12.65 -2.02 -12.21
C LYS A 41 11.49 -1.17 -12.68
N PHE A 42 10.28 -1.45 -12.19
CA PHE A 42 9.05 -0.72 -12.54
C PHE A 42 8.72 0.41 -11.55
N LEU A 43 9.63 0.76 -10.66
CA LEU A 43 9.48 1.93 -9.79
C LEU A 43 9.78 3.20 -10.60
N THR A 44 8.79 4.09 -10.72
CA THR A 44 8.94 5.37 -11.41
C THR A 44 9.70 6.38 -10.54
N GLU A 45 10.16 7.46 -11.18
CA GLU A 45 10.80 8.60 -10.49
C GLU A 45 9.88 9.24 -9.44
N ASP A 46 8.57 9.25 -9.69
CA ASP A 46 7.53 9.73 -8.76
C ASP A 46 7.24 8.77 -7.59
N ASN A 47 8.03 7.72 -7.39
CA ASN A 47 7.80 6.65 -6.41
C ASN A 47 6.48 5.89 -6.62
N LEU A 48 6.07 5.68 -7.87
CA LEU A 48 4.87 4.91 -8.21
C LEU A 48 5.25 3.55 -8.83
N CYS A 49 4.38 2.56 -8.68
CA CYS A 49 4.51 1.31 -9.42
C CYS A 49 3.91 1.49 -10.82
N ALA A 50 4.74 1.43 -11.87
CA ALA A 50 4.30 1.61 -13.25
C ALA A 50 3.30 0.52 -13.71
N LYS A 51 3.29 -0.64 -13.05
CA LYS A 51 2.41 -1.78 -13.34
C LYS A 51 1.16 -1.85 -12.46
N HIS A 52 0.91 -0.86 -11.61
CA HIS A 52 -0.14 -0.93 -10.59
C HIS A 52 -1.50 -1.34 -11.17
N ASP A 53 -1.97 -0.60 -12.19
CA ASP A 53 -3.33 -0.79 -12.72
C ASP A 53 -3.45 -2.11 -13.53
N GLU A 54 -2.38 -2.52 -14.21
CA GLU A 54 -2.27 -3.82 -14.88
C GLU A 54 -2.42 -4.98 -13.89
N ILE A 55 -1.69 -4.93 -12.76
CA ILE A 55 -1.71 -5.99 -11.76
C ILE A 55 -3.08 -6.07 -11.08
N VAL A 56 -3.66 -4.92 -10.71
CA VAL A 56 -5.00 -4.88 -10.09
C VAL A 56 -6.05 -5.45 -11.04
N ALA A 57 -6.02 -5.09 -12.32
CA ALA A 57 -6.95 -5.63 -13.30
C ALA A 57 -6.77 -7.15 -13.47
N TYR A 58 -5.53 -7.64 -13.50
CA TYR A 58 -5.23 -9.07 -13.60
C TYR A 58 -5.74 -9.86 -12.38
N GLU A 59 -5.49 -9.40 -11.16
CA GLU A 59 -5.96 -10.06 -9.94
C GLU A 59 -7.50 -10.08 -9.85
N GLN A 60 -8.16 -9.00 -10.31
CA GLN A 60 -9.61 -8.94 -10.41
C GLN A 60 -10.16 -9.97 -11.41
N GLN A 61 -9.52 -10.15 -12.57
CA GLN A 61 -9.90 -11.17 -13.54
C GLN A 61 -9.76 -12.59 -12.97
N LEU A 62 -8.78 -12.82 -12.09
CA LEU A 62 -8.61 -14.09 -11.37
C LEU A 62 -9.60 -14.28 -10.20
N GLY A 63 -10.39 -13.25 -9.86
CA GLY A 63 -11.31 -13.28 -8.72
C GLY A 63 -10.60 -13.26 -7.36
N LEU A 64 -9.35 -12.80 -7.28
CA LEU A 64 -8.62 -12.71 -6.02
C LEU A 64 -9.18 -11.56 -5.16
N ASN A 65 -9.71 -11.92 -3.99
CA ASN A 65 -10.17 -10.96 -2.99
C ASN A 65 -9.93 -11.50 -1.56
N PRO A 66 -8.96 -10.96 -0.81
CA PRO A 66 -8.07 -9.86 -1.19
C PRO A 66 -7.03 -10.26 -2.23
N GLY A 67 -6.59 -9.29 -3.04
CA GLY A 67 -5.47 -9.44 -3.96
C GLY A 67 -4.14 -9.70 -3.24
N LEU A 68 -3.19 -10.35 -3.90
CA LEU A 68 -1.84 -10.57 -3.35
C LEU A 68 -1.01 -9.30 -3.44
N PHE A 69 -1.19 -8.54 -4.53
CA PHE A 69 -0.53 -7.28 -4.76
C PHE A 69 -0.93 -6.24 -3.72
N GLY A 70 0.08 -5.61 -3.11
CA GLY A 70 -0.16 -4.58 -2.10
C GLY A 70 -0.61 -5.11 -0.73
N SER A 71 -0.73 -6.42 -0.52
CA SER A 71 -1.02 -7.01 0.80
C SER A 71 -0.05 -6.51 1.89
N GLY A 72 1.25 -6.45 1.59
CA GLY A 72 2.27 -5.86 2.47
C GLY A 72 2.15 -4.34 2.66
N CYS A 73 1.41 -3.62 1.82
CA CYS A 73 1.12 -2.20 2.00
C CYS A 73 0.06 -1.96 3.09
N CYS A 74 -0.79 -2.95 3.36
CA CYS A 74 -1.87 -2.86 4.35
C CYS A 74 -1.41 -3.08 5.79
N VAL A 75 -0.23 -3.67 6.00
CA VAL A 75 0.35 -3.86 7.34
C VAL A 75 1.09 -2.59 7.78
N ASN A 76 0.42 -1.79 8.62
CA ASN A 76 0.90 -0.47 9.07
C ASN A 76 2.28 -0.49 9.73
N PHE A 77 2.64 -1.55 10.45
CA PHE A 77 3.97 -1.66 11.07
C PHE A 77 5.08 -1.86 10.03
N MET A 78 4.74 -2.39 8.86
CA MET A 78 5.69 -2.62 7.78
C MET A 78 5.85 -1.36 6.92
N ASN A 79 4.79 -0.59 6.64
CA ASN A 79 4.84 0.57 5.75
C ASN A 79 4.74 1.94 6.47
N PRO A 80 5.85 2.51 7.00
CA PRO A 80 5.82 3.83 7.67
C PRO A 80 5.52 5.00 6.71
N TYR A 81 5.77 4.84 5.41
CA TYR A 81 5.46 5.87 4.41
C TYR A 81 3.96 6.07 4.25
N ARG A 82 3.19 4.99 4.32
CA ARG A 82 1.72 5.03 4.32
C ARG A 82 1.20 5.91 5.44
N LEU A 83 1.69 5.72 6.67
CA LEU A 83 1.26 6.51 7.82
C LEU A 83 1.54 8.00 7.64
N ARG A 84 2.70 8.36 7.06
CA ARG A 84 3.02 9.77 6.77
C ARG A 84 2.06 10.37 5.73
N ILE A 85 1.76 9.64 4.66
CA ILE A 85 0.85 10.10 3.60
C ILE A 85 -0.59 10.22 4.11
N ILE A 86 -1.04 9.26 4.93
CA ILE A 86 -2.37 9.34 5.55
C ILE A 86 -2.46 10.57 6.46
N LYS A 87 -1.45 10.80 7.32
CA LYS A 87 -1.39 11.99 8.18
C LYS A 87 -1.36 13.29 7.38
N SER A 88 -0.61 13.36 6.28
CA SER A 88 -0.55 14.57 5.46
C SER A 88 -1.86 14.84 4.72
N ARG A 89 -2.56 13.80 4.23
CA ARG A 89 -3.90 13.92 3.63
C ARG A 89 -4.97 14.32 4.65
N GLN A 90 -4.83 13.89 5.90
CA GLN A 90 -5.70 14.26 7.02
C GLN A 90 -5.36 15.63 7.61
N GLY A 91 -4.24 16.24 7.20
CA GLY A 91 -3.80 17.60 7.56
C GLY A 91 -4.67 18.75 7.02
N GLY A 92 -5.85 18.46 6.48
CA GLY A 92 -6.94 19.43 6.27
C GLY A 92 -7.91 19.53 7.46
N CYS A 93 -7.65 18.87 8.59
CA CYS A 93 -8.47 19.00 9.80
C CYS A 93 -7.62 19.06 11.08
N CYS A 94 -6.59 19.90 11.09
CA CYS A 94 -6.21 20.59 12.32
C CYS A 94 -6.89 21.96 12.24
N LYS A 95 -8.07 22.11 12.85
CA LYS A 95 -8.40 23.44 13.36
C LYS A 95 -7.42 23.66 14.50
N ASP A 96 -6.49 24.57 14.27
CA ASP A 96 -5.69 25.15 15.33
C ASP A 96 -6.66 25.63 16.41
N ASN A 97 -6.63 24.98 17.57
CA ASN A 97 -6.98 25.65 18.81
C ASN A 97 -5.65 25.98 19.49
N GLU A 98 -4.89 26.89 18.87
CA GLU A 98 -4.07 27.81 19.66
C GLU A 98 -4.99 28.94 20.13
N ALA A 99 -5.31 28.92 21.42
CA ALA A 99 -5.80 30.09 22.14
C ALA A 99 -5.24 30.05 23.57
N ASN A 100 -4.01 30.56 23.68
CA ASN A 100 -3.52 31.53 24.66
C ASN A 100 -4.10 31.50 26.09
N GLY A 101 -3.20 31.38 27.09
CA GLY A 101 -3.42 31.91 28.45
C GLY A 101 -3.06 30.94 29.55
#